data_AF-A0A953EGJ5-F1
#
_entry.id   AF-A0A953EGJ5-F1
#
_cell.length_a   1.000
_cell.length_b   1.000
_cell.length_c   1.000
_cell.angle_alpha   90.00
_cell.angle_beta   90.00
_cell.angle_gamma   90.00
#
_symmetry.space_group_name_H-M   'P 1'
#
loop_
_entity.id
_entity.type
_entity.pdbx_description
1 polymer ?
#
loop_
_entity_poly.entity_id
_entity_poly.type
_entity_poly.pdbx_seq_one_letter_code
_entity_poly.pdbx_strand_id
1 'polypeptide(L)'
;MRFYIWIHHTGDYEGNTGVQRVVRGLAGGLAEAGHELVPVRWCPRREAIIRAERRWTEGLARFGGPRLAAGPEEGEPLHLAAADAGRLDGAWLLMPEVPHVAGPDAANLAVALDYARFHGLRSAAVFYDLIPLRFPGYEAMAADHARYARSLVAADLVLAISHHSKADLERWWEEQGYDPARLPPVLALPLPEELPGAPRVTEPFDPPAPPVRFLAF
;
A
#
# COMPACT_ATOMS: atom_id res chain seq x y z
N MET A 1 18.68 3.96 2.00
CA MET A 1 18.03 2.71 1.54
C MET A 1 17.12 3.04 0.36
N ARG A 2 16.92 2.10 -0.55
CA ARG A 2 16.04 2.26 -1.71
C ARG A 2 14.73 1.50 -1.48
N PHE A 3 13.61 2.13 -1.81
CA PHE A 3 12.29 1.52 -1.83
C PHE A 3 11.66 1.65 -3.22
N TYR A 4 11.12 0.54 -3.71
CA TYR A 4 10.18 0.51 -4.81
C TYR A 4 8.78 0.63 -4.22
N ILE A 5 8.17 1.80 -4.34
CA ILE A 5 6.87 2.09 -3.71
C ILE A 5 5.73 1.86 -4.70
N TRP A 6 4.82 0.96 -4.35
CA TRP A 6 3.68 0.60 -5.18
C TRP A 6 2.60 1.68 -5.16
N ILE A 7 2.26 2.21 -6.33
CA ILE A 7 1.29 3.30 -6.50
C ILE A 7 0.24 3.02 -7.57
N HIS A 8 -0.03 1.74 -7.85
CA HIS A 8 -0.85 1.32 -8.98
C HIS A 8 -2.26 1.91 -8.93
N HIS A 9 -2.94 1.81 -7.77
CA HIS A 9 -4.26 2.38 -7.59
C HIS A 9 -4.19 3.87 -7.30
N THR A 10 -3.35 4.31 -6.36
CA THR A 10 -3.27 5.73 -5.92
C THR A 10 -2.86 6.67 -7.04
N GLY A 11 -1.98 6.22 -7.95
CA GLY A 11 -1.53 7.03 -9.07
C GLY A 11 -2.60 7.26 -10.15
N ASP A 12 -3.64 6.43 -10.21
CA ASP A 12 -4.74 6.56 -11.19
C ASP A 12 -6.07 6.99 -10.54
N TYR A 13 -6.18 6.85 -9.21
CA TYR A 13 -7.40 7.16 -8.47
C TYR A 13 -7.63 8.67 -8.34
N GLU A 14 -8.85 9.12 -8.67
CA GLU A 14 -9.22 10.53 -8.66
C GLU A 14 -9.48 11.09 -7.26
N GLY A 15 -9.71 10.23 -6.26
CA GLY A 15 -10.02 10.63 -4.89
C GLY A 15 -8.85 10.51 -3.90
N ASN A 16 -9.18 10.71 -2.62
CA ASN A 16 -8.22 10.61 -1.51
C ASN A 16 -8.82 9.91 -0.29
N THR A 17 -9.14 8.61 -0.43
CA THR A 17 -9.65 7.80 0.69
C THR A 17 -8.57 7.55 1.75
N GLY A 18 -8.90 6.81 2.80
CA GLY A 18 -7.92 6.38 3.80
C GLY A 18 -6.70 5.67 3.20
N VAL A 19 -6.91 4.79 2.21
CA VAL A 19 -5.81 4.06 1.55
C VAL A 19 -4.85 5.04 0.85
N GLN A 20 -5.38 5.92 0.00
CA GLN A 20 -4.53 6.87 -0.72
C GLN A 20 -3.82 7.87 0.21
N ARG A 21 -4.45 8.27 1.32
CA ARG A 21 -3.78 9.11 2.34
C ARG A 21 -2.58 8.41 2.96
N VAL A 22 -2.71 7.10 3.27
CA VAL A 22 -1.58 6.30 3.77
C VAL A 22 -0.46 6.22 2.73
N VAL A 23 -0.79 5.93 1.48
CA VAL A 23 0.20 5.82 0.39
C VAL A 23 0.98 7.12 0.23
N ARG A 24 0.27 8.26 0.16
CA ARG A 24 0.86 9.59 0.02
C ARG A 24 1.68 10.00 1.23
N GLY A 25 1.15 9.81 2.44
CA GLY A 25 1.83 10.14 3.69
C GLY A 25 3.08 9.29 3.91
N LEU A 26 3.00 7.98 3.66
CA LEU A 26 4.14 7.08 3.78
C LEU A 26 5.23 7.40 2.74
N ALA A 27 4.84 7.64 1.49
CA ALA A 27 5.77 8.10 0.46
C ALA A 27 6.45 9.43 0.85
N GLY A 28 5.68 10.39 1.37
CA GLY A 28 6.20 11.69 1.81
C GLY A 28 7.19 11.55 2.94
N GLY A 29 6.80 10.86 4.03
CA GLY A 29 7.66 10.66 5.20
C GLY A 29 8.94 9.89 4.89
N LEU A 30 8.89 8.87 4.02
CA LEU A 30 10.10 8.16 3.59
C LEU A 30 11.03 9.04 2.75
N ALA A 31 10.48 9.88 1.86
CA ALA A 31 11.28 10.82 1.08
C ALA A 31 11.93 11.89 1.98
N GLU A 32 11.18 12.45 2.92
CA GLU A 32 11.67 13.43 3.91
C GLU A 32 12.75 12.84 4.82
N ALA A 33 12.64 11.56 5.16
CA ALA A 33 13.68 10.81 5.88
C ALA A 33 14.94 10.53 5.04
N GLY A 34 15.01 11.00 3.78
CA GLY A 34 16.17 10.86 2.91
C GLY A 34 16.31 9.49 2.24
N HIS A 35 15.24 8.69 2.18
CA HIS A 35 15.26 7.43 1.43
C HIS A 35 15.05 7.65 -0.07
N GLU A 36 15.68 6.79 -0.88
CA GLU A 36 15.46 6.80 -2.32
C GLU A 36 14.16 6.06 -2.64
N LEU A 37 13.18 6.77 -3.22
CA LEU A 37 11.90 6.19 -3.61
C LEU A 37 11.80 6.07 -5.14
N VAL A 38 11.52 4.87 -5.62
CA VAL A 38 11.22 4.58 -7.01
C VAL A 38 9.73 4.20 -7.10
N PRO A 39 8.87 5.07 -7.65
CA PRO A 39 7.46 4.74 -7.83
C PRO A 39 7.29 3.60 -8.82
N VAL A 40 6.49 2.60 -8.47
CA VAL A 40 6.25 1.42 -9.31
C VAL A 40 4.77 1.04 -9.36
N ARG A 41 4.41 0.26 -10.37
CA ARG A 41 3.08 -0.33 -10.48
C ARG A 41 3.12 -1.69 -11.16
N TRP A 42 2.01 -2.40 -11.09
CA TRP A 42 1.81 -3.62 -11.88
C TRP A 42 1.57 -3.31 -13.35
N CYS A 43 2.13 -4.13 -14.23
CA CYS A 43 1.78 -4.19 -15.65
C CYS A 43 1.20 -5.57 -15.97
N PRO A 44 -0.13 -5.73 -16.09
CA PRO A 44 -0.73 -7.05 -16.33
C PRO A 44 -0.28 -7.68 -17.64
N ARG A 45 -0.07 -6.88 -18.70
CA ARG A 45 0.40 -7.38 -20.00
C ARG A 45 1.81 -7.97 -19.98
N ARG A 46 2.66 -7.52 -19.06
CA ARG A 46 4.05 -8.00 -18.93
C ARG A 46 4.23 -8.91 -17.71
N GLU A 47 3.18 -9.10 -16.91
CA GLU A 47 3.21 -9.76 -15.60
C GLU A 47 4.43 -9.35 -14.75
N ALA A 48 4.69 -8.05 -14.71
CA ALA A 48 5.89 -7.50 -14.08
C ALA A 48 5.59 -6.22 -13.31
N ILE A 49 6.43 -5.96 -12.31
CA ILE A 49 6.54 -4.67 -11.67
C ILE A 49 7.34 -3.76 -12.59
N ILE A 50 6.77 -2.62 -12.96
CA ILE A 50 7.39 -1.63 -13.84
C ILE A 50 7.60 -0.32 -13.10
N ARG A 51 8.56 0.49 -13.57
CA ARG A 51 8.65 1.90 -13.16
C ARG A 51 7.37 2.61 -13.54
N ALA A 52 6.74 3.27 -12.57
CA ALA A 52 5.50 3.98 -12.82
C ALA A 52 5.75 5.14 -13.79
N GLU A 53 4.92 5.23 -14.81
CA GLU A 53 4.97 6.33 -15.77
C GLU A 53 4.50 7.63 -15.13
N ARG A 54 4.88 8.74 -15.77
CA ARG A 54 4.68 10.10 -15.26
C ARG A 54 3.25 10.37 -14.81
N ARG A 55 2.24 9.88 -15.55
CA ARG A 55 0.83 10.06 -15.17
C ARG A 55 0.49 9.49 -13.78
N TRP A 56 1.07 8.34 -13.40
CA TRP A 56 0.87 7.77 -12.07
C TRP A 56 1.62 8.55 -10.99
N THR A 57 2.83 9.01 -11.28
CA THR A 57 3.58 9.85 -10.34
C THR A 57 2.91 11.22 -10.13
N GLU A 58 2.28 11.77 -11.17
CA GLU A 58 1.46 12.98 -11.08
C GLU A 58 0.22 12.73 -10.20
N GLY A 59 -0.42 11.57 -10.32
CA GLY A 59 -1.53 11.15 -9.46
C GLY A 59 -1.13 10.95 -8.00
N LEU A 60 0.06 10.38 -7.74
CA LEU A 60 0.63 10.28 -6.40
C LEU A 60 0.77 11.68 -5.76
N ALA A 61 1.28 12.65 -6.51
CA ALA A 61 1.51 14.02 -6.03
C ALA A 61 0.23 14.84 -5.76
N ARG A 62 -0.96 14.33 -6.14
CA ARG A 62 -2.24 14.98 -5.83
C ARG A 62 -2.51 14.99 -4.32
N PHE A 63 -3.40 15.88 -3.89
CA PHE A 63 -3.87 15.97 -2.49
C PHE A 63 -2.75 16.10 -1.44
N GLY A 64 -1.68 16.82 -1.78
CA GLY A 64 -0.53 17.01 -0.89
C GLY A 64 0.44 15.83 -0.84
N GLY A 65 0.33 14.86 -1.75
CA GLY A 65 1.32 13.79 -1.88
C GLY A 65 2.68 14.28 -2.40
N PRO A 66 3.74 13.48 -2.21
CA PRO A 66 5.09 13.87 -2.62
C PRO A 66 5.22 13.92 -4.14
N ARG A 67 6.02 14.88 -4.61
CA ARG A 67 6.46 14.97 -6.00
C ARG A 67 7.71 14.11 -6.19
N LEU A 68 7.50 12.84 -6.52
CA LEU A 68 8.59 11.94 -6.89
C LEU A 68 8.84 12.06 -8.39
N ALA A 69 10.12 12.19 -8.77
CA ALA A 69 10.48 12.23 -10.18
C ALA A 69 10.13 10.90 -10.84
N ALA A 70 9.49 10.95 -12.01
CA ALA A 70 9.44 9.79 -12.87
C ALA A 70 10.89 9.49 -13.30
N GLY A 71 11.38 8.31 -12.92
CA GLY A 71 12.75 7.92 -13.20
C GLY A 71 12.98 7.67 -14.69
N PRO A 72 14.25 7.49 -15.13
CA PRO A 72 14.51 6.97 -16.47
C PRO A 72 13.79 5.63 -16.67
N GLU A 73 13.46 5.32 -17.93
CA GLU A 73 12.85 4.04 -18.33
C GLU A 73 11.45 3.82 -17.73
N GLU A 74 10.63 4.87 -17.68
CA GLU A 74 9.21 4.78 -17.34
C GLU A 74 8.50 3.66 -18.14
N GLY A 75 7.70 2.83 -17.46
CA GLY A 75 6.97 1.73 -18.08
C GLY A 75 7.80 0.46 -18.31
N GLU A 76 9.11 0.50 -18.04
CA GLU A 76 9.98 -0.66 -18.19
C GLU A 76 9.95 -1.55 -16.93
N PRO A 77 9.92 -2.89 -17.07
CA PRO A 77 10.09 -3.82 -15.97
C PRO A 77 11.38 -3.60 -15.21
N LEU A 78 11.31 -3.67 -13.89
CA LEU A 78 12.47 -3.39 -13.03
C LEU A 78 13.67 -4.29 -13.34
N HIS A 79 13.45 -5.53 -13.77
CA HIS A 79 14.53 -6.47 -14.09
C HIS A 79 15.17 -6.24 -15.46
N LEU A 80 14.57 -5.39 -16.30
CA LEU A 80 15.09 -5.01 -17.62
C LEU A 80 15.66 -3.59 -17.64
N ALA A 81 15.16 -2.71 -16.76
CA ALA A 81 15.60 -1.32 -16.67
C ALA A 81 17.08 -1.22 -16.24
N ALA A 82 17.90 -0.54 -17.04
CA ALA A 82 19.31 -0.33 -16.75
C ALA A 82 19.50 0.44 -15.42
N ALA A 83 18.57 1.34 -15.09
CA ALA A 83 18.56 2.09 -13.83
C ALA A 83 18.35 1.23 -12.56
N ASP A 84 17.95 -0.03 -12.72
CA ASP A 84 17.69 -0.98 -11.63
C ASP A 84 18.61 -2.19 -11.63
N ALA A 85 19.42 -2.37 -12.68
CA ALA A 85 20.38 -3.45 -12.78
C ALA A 85 21.32 -3.48 -11.56
N GLY A 86 21.36 -4.63 -10.86
CA GLY A 86 22.16 -4.82 -9.65
C GLY A 86 21.68 -4.04 -8.42
N ARG A 87 20.50 -3.41 -8.45
CA ARG A 87 19.96 -2.59 -7.36
C ARG A 87 18.67 -3.14 -6.74
N LEU A 88 18.17 -4.27 -7.25
CA LEU A 88 16.98 -4.95 -6.73
C LEU A 88 17.29 -5.77 -5.48
N ASP A 89 18.44 -6.46 -5.46
CA ASP A 89 18.81 -7.33 -4.36
C ASP A 89 18.92 -6.56 -3.04
N GLY A 90 18.15 -6.99 -2.04
CA GLY A 90 18.08 -6.36 -0.71
C GLY A 90 17.33 -5.02 -0.65
N ALA A 91 16.86 -4.47 -1.77
CA ALA A 91 15.94 -3.33 -1.77
C ALA A 91 14.53 -3.77 -1.37
N TRP A 92 13.70 -2.81 -0.95
CA TRP A 92 12.34 -3.09 -0.50
C TRP A 92 11.30 -2.75 -1.56
N LEU A 93 10.44 -3.71 -1.92
CA LEU A 93 9.13 -3.45 -2.48
C LEU A 93 8.16 -3.13 -1.33
N LEU A 94 7.63 -1.91 -1.32
CA LEU A 94 6.65 -1.45 -0.34
C LEU A 94 5.28 -1.32 -1.00
N MET A 95 4.29 -2.06 -0.50
CA MET A 95 2.93 -2.10 -0.99
C MET A 95 1.97 -1.47 0.01
N PRO A 96 1.79 -0.14 -0.04
CA PRO A 96 0.87 0.57 0.85
C PRO A 96 -0.59 0.54 0.42
N GLU A 97 -0.94 -0.25 -0.59
CA GLU A 97 -2.30 -0.33 -1.15
C GLU A 97 -2.90 -1.72 -0.93
N VAL A 98 -4.19 -1.84 -1.20
CA VAL A 98 -4.89 -3.12 -1.31
C VAL A 98 -5.04 -3.47 -2.80
N PRO A 99 -4.13 -4.26 -3.41
CA PRO A 99 -3.99 -4.26 -4.87
C PRO A 99 -5.24 -4.72 -5.64
N HIS A 100 -6.02 -5.65 -5.07
CA HIS A 100 -7.23 -6.18 -5.72
C HIS A 100 -8.37 -5.15 -5.88
N VAL A 101 -8.31 -4.01 -5.18
CA VAL A 101 -9.34 -2.96 -5.30
C VAL A 101 -9.12 -2.03 -6.49
N ALA A 102 -8.02 -2.19 -7.22
CA ALA A 102 -7.68 -1.36 -8.39
C ALA A 102 -8.49 -1.69 -9.65
N GLY A 103 -9.48 -2.59 -9.57
CA GLY A 103 -10.33 -2.96 -10.69
C GLY A 103 -9.74 -4.06 -11.58
N PRO A 104 -10.15 -4.16 -12.85
CA PRO A 104 -9.81 -5.29 -13.74
C PRO A 104 -8.32 -5.51 -13.98
N ASP A 105 -7.51 -4.44 -13.90
CA ASP A 105 -6.05 -4.49 -14.08
C ASP A 105 -5.28 -4.73 -12.78
N ALA A 106 -5.99 -5.00 -11.69
CA ALA A 106 -5.41 -5.24 -10.37
C ALA A 106 -4.40 -6.39 -10.38
N ALA A 107 -3.31 -6.19 -9.65
CA ALA A 107 -2.32 -7.24 -9.47
C ALA A 107 -2.89 -8.39 -8.63
N ASN A 108 -2.59 -9.62 -9.06
CA ASN A 108 -2.58 -10.73 -8.13
C ASN A 108 -1.38 -10.56 -7.19
N LEU A 109 -1.64 -10.26 -5.91
CA LEU A 109 -0.60 -9.98 -4.93
C LEU A 109 0.41 -11.13 -4.81
N ALA A 110 -0.01 -12.38 -4.89
CA ALA A 110 0.91 -13.53 -4.85
C ALA A 110 1.93 -13.47 -6.00
N VAL A 111 1.49 -13.13 -7.22
CA VAL A 111 2.37 -13.03 -8.39
C VAL A 111 3.34 -11.85 -8.24
N ALA A 112 2.87 -10.71 -7.71
CA ALA A 112 3.74 -9.56 -7.45
C ALA A 112 4.80 -9.86 -6.37
N LEU A 113 4.45 -10.63 -5.34
CA LEU A 113 5.37 -11.08 -4.30
C LEU A 113 6.38 -12.10 -4.84
N ASP A 114 5.94 -13.04 -5.68
CA ASP A 114 6.83 -13.99 -6.34
C ASP A 114 7.82 -13.28 -7.27
N TYR A 115 7.37 -12.28 -8.03
CA TYR A 115 8.25 -11.41 -8.82
C TYR A 115 9.31 -10.73 -7.94
N ALA A 116 8.89 -10.14 -6.82
CA ALA A 116 9.80 -9.45 -5.90
C ALA A 116 10.88 -10.41 -5.38
N ARG A 117 10.44 -11.58 -4.87
CA ARG A 117 11.32 -12.62 -4.36
C ARG A 117 12.29 -13.15 -5.42
N PHE A 118 11.80 -13.41 -6.63
CA PHE A 118 12.62 -13.92 -7.73
C PHE A 118 13.76 -12.96 -8.08
N HIS A 119 13.53 -11.65 -7.96
CA HIS A 119 14.52 -10.62 -8.23
C HIS A 119 15.27 -10.10 -6.98
N GLY A 120 15.17 -10.78 -5.84
CA GLY A 120 15.92 -10.46 -4.62
C GLY A 120 15.38 -9.26 -3.83
N LEU A 121 14.20 -8.74 -4.18
CA LEU A 121 13.54 -7.69 -3.40
C LEU A 121 12.96 -8.28 -2.12
N ARG A 122 13.15 -7.57 -1.01
CA ARG A 122 12.34 -7.76 0.20
C ARG A 122 10.99 -7.10 0.01
N SER A 123 9.94 -7.62 0.64
CA SER A 123 8.57 -7.16 0.44
C SER A 123 7.89 -6.79 1.75
N ALA A 124 7.34 -5.59 1.81
CA ALA A 124 6.51 -5.12 2.91
C ALA A 124 5.12 -4.75 2.37
N ALA A 125 4.06 -5.25 2.99
CA ALA A 125 2.68 -4.95 2.61
C ALA A 125 1.93 -4.29 3.76
N VAL A 126 1.18 -3.22 3.48
CA VAL A 126 0.30 -2.61 4.46
C VAL A 126 -1.03 -3.38 4.48
N PHE A 127 -1.45 -3.73 5.69
CA PHE A 127 -2.70 -4.43 5.93
C PHE A 127 -3.70 -3.50 6.64
N TYR A 128 -4.90 -3.37 6.07
CA TYR A 128 -5.93 -2.48 6.55
C TYR A 128 -6.89 -3.18 7.51
N ASP A 129 -7.72 -4.08 6.98
CA ASP A 129 -8.75 -4.76 7.75
C ASP A 129 -9.23 -6.02 7.01
N LEU A 130 -10.07 -6.80 7.70
CA LEU A 130 -10.80 -7.95 7.13
C LEU A 130 -12.29 -7.64 6.99
N ILE A 131 -12.70 -6.36 6.91
CA ILE A 131 -14.11 -5.98 6.85
C ILE A 131 -14.84 -6.74 5.73
N PRO A 132 -14.26 -6.86 4.50
CA PRO A 132 -14.92 -7.57 3.42
C PRO A 132 -15.15 -9.07 3.66
N LEU A 133 -14.50 -9.67 4.66
CA LEU A 133 -14.67 -11.08 5.03
C LEU A 133 -15.57 -11.28 6.24
N ARG A 134 -15.76 -10.25 7.06
CA ARG A 134 -16.43 -10.35 8.36
C ARG A 134 -17.84 -9.77 8.38
N PHE A 135 -18.12 -8.82 7.50
CA PHE A 135 -19.40 -8.10 7.51
C PHE A 135 -20.21 -8.38 6.25
N PRO A 136 -21.56 -8.45 6.37
CA PRO A 136 -22.44 -8.56 5.22
C PRO A 136 -22.38 -7.30 4.35
N GLY A 137 -22.69 -7.42 3.06
CA GLY A 137 -22.66 -6.34 2.08
C GLY A 137 -21.39 -6.24 1.24
N TYR A 138 -20.41 -7.12 1.48
CA TYR A 138 -19.14 -7.19 0.75
C TYR A 138 -18.97 -8.50 -0.04
N GLU A 139 -20.06 -9.24 -0.25
CA GLU A 139 -20.06 -10.58 -0.85
C GLU A 139 -19.38 -10.59 -2.23
N ALA A 140 -19.55 -9.52 -3.01
CA ALA A 140 -18.97 -9.38 -4.34
C ALA A 140 -17.42 -9.31 -4.34
N MET A 141 -16.79 -8.88 -3.25
CA MET A 141 -15.33 -8.75 -3.16
C MET A 141 -14.67 -9.72 -2.17
N ALA A 142 -15.47 -10.47 -1.40
CA ALA A 142 -14.97 -11.36 -0.35
C ALA A 142 -13.96 -12.40 -0.87
N ALA A 143 -14.20 -12.98 -2.05
CA ALA A 143 -13.27 -13.98 -2.63
C ALA A 143 -11.90 -13.38 -2.98
N ASP A 144 -11.89 -12.20 -3.59
CA ASP A 144 -10.67 -11.49 -3.97
C ASP A 144 -9.92 -10.97 -2.74
N HIS A 145 -10.66 -10.49 -1.75
CA HIS A 145 -10.11 -10.04 -0.48
C HIS A 145 -9.51 -11.20 0.33
N ALA A 146 -10.14 -12.38 0.33
CA ALA A 146 -9.60 -13.58 0.96
C ALA A 146 -8.31 -14.05 0.24
N ARG A 147 -8.25 -13.94 -1.09
CA ARG A 147 -7.02 -14.21 -1.84
C ARG A 147 -5.91 -13.21 -1.48
N TYR A 148 -6.23 -11.92 -1.35
CA TYR A 148 -5.29 -10.90 -0.87
C TYR A 148 -4.76 -11.24 0.53
N ALA A 149 -5.64 -11.49 1.52
CA ALA A 149 -5.25 -11.78 2.90
C ALA A 149 -4.41 -13.07 3.02
N ARG A 150 -4.71 -14.11 2.22
CA ARG A 150 -3.86 -15.30 2.11
C ARG A 150 -2.49 -15.01 1.49
N SER A 151 -2.43 -14.12 0.49
CA SER A 151 -1.17 -13.81 -0.21
C SER A 151 -0.17 -13.06 0.68
N LEU A 152 -0.66 -12.34 1.71
CA LEU A 152 0.20 -11.60 2.65
C LEU A 152 1.20 -12.50 3.40
N VAL A 153 0.94 -13.81 3.53
CA VAL A 153 1.89 -14.75 4.16
C VAL A 153 3.21 -14.89 3.39
N ALA A 154 3.24 -14.50 2.12
CA ALA A 154 4.43 -14.55 1.28
C ALA A 154 5.28 -13.26 1.34
N ALA A 155 4.82 -12.22 2.06
CA ALA A 155 5.61 -11.00 2.27
C ALA A 155 6.70 -11.23 3.32
N ASP A 156 7.77 -10.44 3.30
CA ASP A 156 8.81 -10.46 4.35
C ASP A 156 8.37 -9.70 5.61
N LEU A 157 7.42 -8.77 5.47
CA LEU A 157 6.88 -7.95 6.55
C LEU A 157 5.44 -7.52 6.24
N VAL A 158 4.56 -7.59 7.24
CA VAL A 158 3.22 -7.00 7.15
C VAL A 158 3.08 -5.86 8.14
N LEU A 159 2.58 -4.72 7.67
CA LEU A 159 2.38 -3.50 8.43
C LEU A 159 0.88 -3.28 8.61
N ALA A 160 0.32 -3.68 9.75
CA ALA A 160 -1.08 -3.45 10.05
C ALA A 160 -1.29 -2.00 10.50
N ILE A 161 -2.35 -1.34 9.99
CA ILE A 161 -2.64 0.08 10.30
C ILE A 161 -3.05 0.34 11.76
N SER A 162 -3.27 -0.70 12.54
CA SER A 162 -3.63 -0.61 13.96
C SER A 162 -3.29 -1.92 14.69
N HIS A 163 -3.24 -1.85 16.03
CA HIS A 163 -3.12 -3.05 16.86
C HIS A 163 -4.31 -4.00 16.70
N HIS A 164 -5.52 -3.45 16.47
CA HIS A 164 -6.71 -4.25 16.24
C HIS A 164 -6.63 -5.02 14.92
N SER A 165 -6.29 -4.33 13.83
CA SER A 165 -6.07 -4.93 12.50
C SER A 165 -5.00 -6.02 12.55
N LYS A 166 -3.89 -5.79 13.28
CA LYS A 166 -2.86 -6.81 13.50
C LYS A 166 -3.45 -8.07 14.11
N ALA A 167 -4.10 -7.93 15.26
CA ALA A 167 -4.65 -9.08 16.00
C ALA A 167 -5.73 -9.81 15.19
N ASP A 168 -6.49 -9.07 14.38
CA ASP A 168 -7.51 -9.65 13.50
C ASP A 168 -6.93 -10.47 12.36
N LEU A 169 -5.84 -10.01 11.74
CA LEU A 169 -5.14 -10.76 10.69
C LEU A 169 -4.50 -12.04 11.26
N GLU A 170 -3.79 -11.91 12.39
CA GLU A 170 -3.12 -13.05 13.04
C GLU A 170 -4.14 -14.13 13.43
N ARG A 171 -5.26 -13.73 14.04
CA ARG A 171 -6.36 -14.64 14.38
C ARG A 171 -6.97 -15.28 13.15
N TRP A 172 -7.19 -14.51 12.09
CA TRP A 172 -7.75 -15.06 10.87
C TRP A 172 -6.82 -16.09 10.23
N TRP A 173 -5.51 -15.87 10.22
CA TRP A 173 -4.56 -16.89 9.77
C TRP A 173 -4.59 -18.16 10.63
N GLU A 174 -4.71 -18.02 11.95
CA GLU A 174 -4.90 -19.17 12.86
C GLU A 174 -6.18 -19.95 12.52
N GLU A 175 -7.31 -19.26 12.33
CA GLU A 175 -8.60 -19.86 11.93
C GLU A 175 -8.52 -20.56 10.58
N GLN A 176 -7.70 -20.07 9.65
CA GLN A 176 -7.45 -20.70 8.35
C GLN A 176 -6.41 -21.84 8.43
N GLY A 177 -5.87 -22.15 9.60
CA GLY A 177 -4.93 -23.26 9.81
C GLY A 177 -3.51 -22.99 9.32
N TYR A 178 -3.09 -21.73 9.22
CA TYR A 178 -1.70 -21.40 8.91
C TYR A 178 -0.77 -21.73 10.10
N ASP A 179 0.41 -22.24 9.80
CA ASP A 179 1.46 -22.49 10.78
C ASP A 179 2.09 -21.16 11.24
N PRO A 180 1.97 -20.77 12.53
CA PRO A 180 2.53 -19.51 13.03
C PRO A 180 4.04 -19.38 12.82
N ALA A 181 4.78 -20.48 12.77
CA ALA A 181 6.22 -20.46 12.54
C ALA A 181 6.61 -20.07 11.10
N ARG A 182 5.65 -20.09 10.17
CA ARG A 182 5.82 -19.72 8.75
C ARG A 182 5.20 -18.38 8.40
N LEU A 183 4.51 -17.74 9.34
CA LEU A 183 3.91 -16.43 9.13
C LEU A 183 4.99 -15.34 9.18
N PRO A 184 4.88 -14.30 8.35
CA PRO A 184 5.78 -13.17 8.42
C PRO A 184 5.52 -12.35 9.68
N PRO A 185 6.51 -11.57 10.15
CA PRO A 185 6.29 -10.62 11.23
C PRO A 185 5.18 -9.63 10.84
N VAL A 186 4.20 -9.46 11.74
CA VAL A 186 3.18 -8.41 11.63
C VAL A 186 3.48 -7.32 12.65
N LEU A 187 3.75 -6.10 12.17
CA LEU A 187 3.94 -4.93 13.01
C LEU A 187 2.72 -4.02 12.91
N ALA A 188 2.23 -3.54 14.05
CA ALA A 188 1.21 -2.52 14.08
C ALA A 188 1.87 -1.14 13.94
N LEU A 189 1.49 -0.40 12.90
CA LEU A 189 1.82 1.00 12.71
C LEU A 189 0.53 1.80 12.87
N PRO A 190 0.18 2.21 14.10
CA PRO A 190 -1.00 3.05 14.30
C PRO A 190 -0.83 4.31 13.46
N LEU A 191 -1.70 4.47 12.47
CA LEU A 191 -1.68 5.64 11.60
C LEU A 191 -1.85 6.89 12.47
N PRO A 192 -1.03 7.94 12.29
CA PRO A 192 -1.23 9.17 13.01
C PRO A 192 -2.63 9.71 12.69
N GLU A 193 -3.34 10.19 13.70
CA GLU A 193 -4.63 10.90 13.57
C GLU A 193 -4.50 12.23 12.79
N GLU A 194 -3.32 12.54 12.26
CA GLU A 194 -3.02 13.77 11.54
C GLU A 194 -3.58 13.74 10.11
N LEU A 195 -4.33 14.78 9.78
CA LEU A 195 -4.77 15.07 8.42
C LEU A 195 -3.74 15.99 7.77
N PRO A 196 -3.08 15.59 6.65
CA PRO A 196 -2.15 16.46 5.94
C PRO A 196 -2.80 17.81 5.60
N GLY A 197 -2.19 18.91 6.04
CA GLY A 197 -2.68 20.27 5.80
C GLY A 197 -3.71 20.80 6.80
N ALA A 198 -4.10 20.02 7.81
CA ALA A 198 -4.90 20.50 8.93
C ALA A 198 -4.06 20.47 10.23
N PRO A 199 -3.87 21.61 10.94
CA PRO A 199 -3.16 21.59 12.21
C PRO A 199 -3.94 20.73 13.22
N ARG A 200 -3.21 19.97 14.03
CA ARG A 200 -3.80 19.18 15.11
C ARG A 200 -4.56 20.11 16.06
N VAL A 201 -5.82 19.79 16.31
CA VAL A 201 -6.60 20.45 17.37
C VAL A 201 -6.01 20.02 18.71
N THR A 202 -5.30 20.94 19.38
CA THR A 202 -4.67 20.69 20.69
C THR A 202 -5.56 21.06 21.86
N GLU A 203 -6.62 21.84 21.61
CA GLU A 203 -7.58 22.28 22.61
C GLU A 203 -8.98 21.77 22.24
N PRO A 204 -9.68 21.08 23.16
CA PRO A 204 -11.09 20.75 22.96
C PRO A 204 -11.88 22.05 22.78
N PHE A 205 -12.66 22.16 21.71
CA PHE A 205 -13.66 23.22 21.59
C PHE A 205 -15.03 22.60 21.84
N ASP A 206 -15.92 23.35 22.51
CA ASP A 206 -17.30 22.94 22.64
C ASP A 206 -17.92 22.87 21.23
N PRO A 207 -18.43 21.69 20.79
CA PRO A 207 -19.06 21.60 19.49
C PRO A 207 -20.21 22.62 19.44
N PRO A 208 -20.41 23.33 18.31
CA PRO A 208 -21.51 24.27 18.17
C PRO A 208 -22.81 23.57 18.53
N ALA A 209 -23.69 24.29 19.23
CA ALA A 209 -25.00 23.77 19.61
C ALA A 209 -25.68 23.16 18.37
N PRO A 210 -26.26 21.95 18.49
CA PRO A 210 -26.82 21.24 17.35
C PRO A 210 -27.76 22.11 16.49
N PRO A 211 -27.81 21.87 15.17
CA PRO A 211 -27.18 20.74 14.47
C PRO A 211 -25.76 21.04 13.98
N VAL A 212 -24.81 20.14 14.30
CA VAL A 212 -23.46 20.12 13.69
C VAL A 212 -23.61 19.62 12.25
N ARG A 213 -23.18 20.43 11.29
CA ARG A 213 -23.23 20.08 9.86
C ARG A 213 -21.89 19.46 9.48
N PHE A 214 -21.88 18.16 9.20
CA PHE A 214 -20.70 17.52 8.59
C PHE A 214 -20.53 18.06 7.17
N LEU A 215 -19.41 18.71 6.90
CA LEU A 215 -19.02 19.07 5.54
C LEU A 215 -18.46 17.81 4.88
N ALA A 216 -19.23 17.22 3.98
CA ALA A 216 -18.68 16.26 3.02
C ALA A 216 -17.84 17.05 2.02
N PHE A 217 -16.53 16.78 1.98
CA PHE A 217 -15.60 17.28 0.96
C PHE A 217 -15.41 16.23 -0.13
#